data_AF-A0AAU9VWM9-F1
#
_entry.id   AF-A0AAU9VWM9-F1
#
_cell.length_a   1.000
_cell.length_b   1.000
_cell.length_c   1.000
_cell.angle_alpha   90.00
_cell.angle_beta   90.00
_cell.angle_gamma   90.00
#
_symmetry.space_group_name_H-M   'P 1'
#
loop_
_entity.id
_entity.type
_entity.pdbx_description
1 polymer ?
#
loop_
_entity_poly.entity_id
_entity_poly.type
_entity_poly.pdbx_seq_one_letter_code
_entity_poly.pdbx_strand_id
1 'polypeptide(L)'
;MPSSYTSHYQSPSPPHCYQPNVCNCGRNKENDLLSCQVCLSGIDLVTCASSRGLTESVLCALKPVVCKQCNTCFADNLSLSSHLKFCNATEVRSVAIKPTLMTVPSLKEALRSRGLSTAGTKEILVKRLEGALAGEG
;
A
#
# COMPACT_ATOMS: atom_id res chain seq x y z
N MET A 1 0.86 -10.74 -17.06
CA MET A 1 -0.19 -11.78 -16.96
C MET A 1 -1.44 -11.27 -17.65
N PRO A 2 -2.09 -12.08 -18.51
CA PRO A 2 -3.30 -11.65 -19.20
C PRO A 2 -4.44 -11.38 -18.20
N SER A 3 -5.29 -10.41 -18.50
CA SER A 3 -6.42 -9.95 -17.67
C SER A 3 -7.54 -10.99 -17.49
N SER A 4 -7.45 -12.13 -18.18
CA SER A 4 -8.36 -13.28 -18.11
C SER A 4 -7.84 -14.43 -17.24
N TYR A 5 -6.68 -14.27 -16.59
CA TYR A 5 -6.15 -15.33 -15.73
C TYR A 5 -6.87 -15.34 -14.37
N THR A 6 -7.85 -16.23 -14.24
CA THR A 6 -8.44 -16.60 -12.96
C THR A 6 -7.77 -17.88 -12.47
N SER A 7 -6.95 -17.80 -11.42
CA SER A 7 -6.35 -18.99 -10.80
C SER A 7 -7.44 -19.78 -10.08
N HIS A 8 -7.79 -20.94 -10.62
CA HIS A 8 -8.68 -21.92 -9.99
C HIS A 8 -7.91 -22.96 -9.16
N TYR A 9 -6.63 -22.71 -8.85
CA TYR A 9 -5.78 -23.66 -8.14
C TYR A 9 -6.11 -23.67 -6.65
N GLN A 10 -7.26 -24.24 -6.28
CA GLN A 10 -7.46 -24.78 -4.95
C GLN A 10 -6.90 -26.20 -4.98
N SER A 11 -5.61 -26.36 -4.64
CA SER A 11 -5.09 -27.70 -4.33
C SER A 11 -5.97 -28.28 -3.23
N PRO A 12 -6.63 -29.43 -3.47
CA PRO A 12 -7.23 -30.17 -2.37
C PRO A 12 -6.11 -30.45 -1.38
N SER A 13 -6.27 -30.01 -0.13
CA SER A 13 -5.36 -30.44 0.90
C SER A 13 -5.39 -31.98 0.95
N PRO A 14 -4.23 -32.65 1.04
CA PRO A 14 -4.20 -34.10 1.16
C PRO A 14 -5.13 -34.59 2.28
N PRO A 15 -5.72 -35.80 2.15
CA PRO A 15 -6.73 -36.30 3.11
C PRO A 15 -6.21 -36.36 4.56
N HIS A 16 -4.90 -36.51 4.77
CA HIS A 16 -4.28 -36.49 6.10
C HIS A 16 -4.25 -35.09 6.74
N CYS A 17 -4.43 -34.01 5.97
CA CYS A 17 -4.50 -32.63 6.49
C CYS A 17 -5.84 -32.31 7.18
N TYR A 18 -6.85 -33.19 7.08
CA TYR A 18 -8.14 -33.04 7.78
C TYR A 18 -8.17 -33.74 9.15
N GLN A 19 -7.05 -34.35 9.58
CA GLN A 19 -6.96 -34.96 10.90
C GLN A 19 -6.95 -33.87 11.99
N PRO A 20 -7.57 -34.11 13.16
CA PRO A 20 -7.71 -33.09 14.22
C PRO A 20 -6.36 -32.54 14.69
N ASN A 21 -5.34 -33.38 14.73
CA ASN A 21 -3.99 -33.05 15.18
C ASN A 21 -3.07 -32.53 14.07
N VAL A 22 -3.59 -32.33 12.85
CA VAL A 22 -2.81 -31.92 11.69
C VAL A 22 -3.29 -30.55 11.20
N CYS A 23 -2.34 -29.67 10.93
CA CYS A 23 -2.56 -28.34 10.37
C CYS A 23 -2.79 -28.44 8.85
N ASN A 24 -3.43 -27.42 8.25
CA ASN A 24 -3.70 -27.36 6.81
C ASN A 24 -2.43 -27.46 5.94
N CYS A 25 -1.25 -27.17 6.50
CA CYS A 25 0.04 -27.35 5.82
C CYS A 25 0.60 -28.78 5.90
N GLY A 26 -0.12 -29.74 6.50
CA GLY A 26 0.29 -31.14 6.68
C GLY A 26 1.20 -31.44 7.88
N ARG A 27 1.51 -30.44 8.73
CA ARG A 27 2.31 -30.63 9.95
C ARG A 27 1.44 -30.86 11.17
N ASN A 28 1.97 -31.53 12.19
CA ASN A 28 1.27 -31.72 13.46
C ASN A 28 1.07 -30.37 14.19
N LYS A 29 -0.08 -30.22 14.84
CA LYS A 29 -0.34 -29.15 15.80
C LYS A 29 0.33 -29.49 17.12
N GLU A 30 0.87 -28.49 17.79
CA GLU A 30 1.42 -28.63 19.14
C GLU A 30 0.37 -28.06 20.12
N ASN A 31 0.00 -28.81 21.15
CA ASN A 31 -0.83 -28.34 22.29
C ASN A 31 -2.13 -27.59 21.94
N ASP A 32 -3.15 -28.28 21.41
CA ASP A 32 -4.52 -27.77 21.16
C ASP A 32 -4.62 -26.48 20.32
N LEU A 33 -3.51 -25.97 19.78
CA LEU A 33 -3.47 -24.79 18.93
C LEU A 33 -4.15 -25.07 17.59
N LEU A 34 -4.86 -24.07 17.08
CA LEU A 34 -5.58 -24.15 15.79
C LEU A 34 -4.63 -24.36 14.59
N SER A 35 -3.34 -24.04 14.74
CA SER A 35 -2.30 -24.16 13.72
C SER A 35 -0.98 -24.65 14.30
N CYS A 36 -0.10 -25.21 13.46
CA CYS A 36 1.24 -25.63 13.89
C CYS A 36 2.17 -24.42 14.11
N GLN A 37 3.23 -24.60 14.91
CA GLN A 37 4.19 -23.53 15.21
C GLN A 37 4.80 -22.88 13.96
N VAL A 38 5.04 -23.65 12.90
CA VAL A 38 5.57 -23.10 11.64
C VAL A 38 4.57 -22.19 10.95
N CYS A 39 3.29 -22.54 10.95
CA CYS A 39 2.23 -21.69 10.40
C CYS A 39 1.99 -20.45 11.27
N LEU A 40 2.13 -20.58 12.59
CA LEU A 40 2.07 -19.45 13.52
C LEU A 40 3.21 -18.46 13.25
N SER A 41 4.45 -18.95 13.12
CA SER A 41 5.59 -18.11 12.78
C SER A 41 5.50 -17.46 11.40
N GLY A 42 4.75 -18.08 10.48
CA GLY A 42 4.51 -17.56 9.13
C GLY A 42 3.27 -16.69 9.00
N ILE A 43 2.57 -16.37 10.09
CA ILE A 43 1.25 -15.72 10.02
C ILE A 43 1.32 -14.33 9.38
N ASP A 44 2.40 -13.60 9.65
CA ASP A 44 2.66 -12.30 9.03
C ASP A 44 2.78 -12.42 7.51
N LEU A 45 3.48 -13.44 7.00
CA LEU A 45 3.64 -13.69 5.57
C LEU A 45 2.30 -14.04 4.90
N VAL A 46 1.50 -14.90 5.54
CA VAL A 46 0.18 -15.30 5.03
C VAL A 46 -0.76 -14.09 5.01
N THR A 47 -0.73 -13.28 6.07
CA THR A 47 -1.52 -12.05 6.17
C THR A 47 -1.12 -11.07 5.08
N CYS A 48 0.19 -10.86 4.87
CA CYS A 48 0.69 -9.98 3.83
C CYS A 48 0.26 -10.42 2.42
N ALA A 49 0.36 -11.72 2.14
CA ALA A 49 -0.05 -12.29 0.86
C ALA A 49 -1.55 -12.12 0.61
N SER A 50 -2.37 -12.32 1.65
CA SER A 50 -3.83 -12.23 1.58
C SER A 50 -4.31 -10.79 1.39
N SER A 51 -3.70 -9.84 2.09
CA SER A 51 -4.04 -8.40 1.98
C SER A 51 -3.37 -7.71 0.79
N ARG A 52 -2.49 -8.42 0.07
CA ARG A 52 -1.64 -7.87 -1.01
C ARG A 52 -0.84 -6.63 -0.55
N GLY A 53 -0.50 -6.59 0.74
CA GLY A 53 0.21 -5.48 1.40
C GLY A 53 1.10 -6.00 2.52
N LEU A 54 2.05 -5.20 3.00
CA LEU A 54 2.91 -5.60 4.12
C LEU A 54 2.25 -5.21 5.44
N THR A 55 2.26 -6.11 6.44
CA THR A 55 1.89 -5.76 7.82
C THR A 55 2.89 -4.77 8.41
N GLU A 56 2.49 -4.00 9.41
CA GLU A 56 3.37 -3.02 10.06
C GLU A 56 4.64 -3.68 10.61
N SER A 57 4.51 -4.85 11.24
CA SER A 57 5.63 -5.68 11.72
C SER A 57 6.65 -5.99 10.61
N VAL A 58 6.19 -6.52 9.47
CA VAL A 58 7.06 -6.88 8.34
C VAL A 58 7.64 -5.63 7.68
N LEU A 59 6.86 -4.57 7.59
CA LEU A 59 7.29 -3.31 7.02
C LEU A 59 8.38 -2.66 7.88
N CYS A 60 8.27 -2.67 9.21
CA CYS A 60 9.32 -2.23 10.11
C CYS A 60 10.58 -3.12 10.03
N ALA A 61 10.42 -4.44 9.87
CA ALA A 61 11.56 -5.35 9.74
C ALA A 61 12.34 -5.12 8.43
N LEU A 62 11.65 -4.85 7.32
CA LEU A 62 12.28 -4.64 6.01
C LEU A 62 12.67 -3.19 5.74
N LYS A 63 11.91 -2.24 6.28
CA LYS A 63 12.03 -0.79 6.03
C LYS A 63 11.86 0.00 7.33
N PRO A 64 12.82 -0.11 8.27
CA PRO A 64 12.70 0.49 9.60
C PRO A 64 12.77 2.03 9.59
N VAL A 65 13.29 2.63 8.53
CA VAL A 65 13.56 4.08 8.49
C VAL A 65 12.40 4.82 7.85
N VAL A 66 11.77 5.74 8.57
CA VAL A 66 10.59 6.50 8.08
C VAL A 66 10.94 7.96 7.81
N CYS A 67 10.49 8.48 6.67
CA CYS A 67 10.57 9.91 6.39
C CYS A 67 9.53 10.67 7.22
N LYS A 68 9.99 11.59 8.07
CA LYS A 68 9.10 12.41 8.93
C LYS A 68 8.20 13.37 8.15
N GLN A 69 8.49 13.64 6.87
CA GLN A 69 7.75 14.62 6.09
C GLN A 69 6.59 13.99 5.30
N CYS A 70 6.79 12.83 4.67
CA CYS A 70 5.73 12.12 3.91
C CYS A 70 5.35 10.74 4.45
N ASN A 71 5.93 10.32 5.59
CA ASN A 71 5.68 9.02 6.22
C ASN A 71 6.02 7.79 5.36
N THR A 72 6.81 7.97 4.29
CA THR A 72 7.30 6.86 3.46
C THR A 72 8.42 6.12 4.19
N CYS A 73 8.44 4.79 4.06
CA CYS A 73 9.40 3.92 4.74
C CYS A 73 10.50 3.44 3.79
N PHE A 74 11.71 3.33 4.31
CA PHE A 74 12.96 3.04 3.59
C PHE A 74 13.75 1.96 4.33
N ALA A 75 14.54 1.20 3.57
CA ALA A 75 15.40 0.15 4.11
C ALA A 75 16.49 0.72 5.04
N ASP A 76 16.97 1.93 4.75
CA ASP A 76 18.16 2.51 5.39
C ASP A 76 18.19 4.05 5.27
N ASN A 77 19.14 4.66 5.98
CA ASN A 77 19.33 6.10 6.03
C ASN A 77 19.88 6.71 4.72
N LEU A 78 20.60 5.95 3.89
CA LEU A 78 21.10 6.45 2.59
C LEU A 78 19.93 6.58 1.60
N SER A 79 19.05 5.57 1.59
CA SER A 79 17.79 5.59 0.84
C SER A 79 16.90 6.76 1.29
N LEU A 80 16.74 6.96 2.60
CA LEU A 80 16.03 8.11 3.15
C LEU A 80 16.69 9.43 2.74
N SER A 81 18.01 9.58 2.89
CA SER A 81 18.75 10.80 2.54
C SER A 81 18.59 11.16 1.07
N SER A 82 18.62 10.16 0.19
CA SER A 82 18.40 10.33 -1.24
C SER A 82 16.96 10.78 -1.54
N HIS A 83 15.99 10.22 -0.83
CA HIS A 83 14.61 10.68 -0.88
C HIS A 83 14.44 12.13 -0.38
N LEU A 84 15.08 12.50 0.74
CA LEU A 84 14.95 13.84 1.35
C LEU A 84 15.36 14.96 0.40
N LYS A 85 16.33 14.71 -0.49
CA LYS A 85 16.74 15.68 -1.54
C LYS A 85 15.60 16.09 -2.47
N PHE A 86 14.60 15.22 -2.64
CA PHE A 86 13.47 15.40 -3.55
C PHE A 86 12.13 15.22 -2.84
N CYS A 87 12.12 15.24 -1.50
CA CYS A 87 10.92 15.04 -0.73
C CYS A 87 10.04 16.29 -0.85
N ASN A 88 9.05 16.23 -1.74
CA ASN A 88 8.10 17.32 -1.96
C ASN A 88 6.94 17.28 -0.96
N ALA A 89 7.18 16.77 0.25
CA ALA A 89 6.23 16.73 1.34
C ALA A 89 6.03 18.14 1.90
N THR A 90 5.43 19.00 1.09
CA THR A 90 4.57 20.05 1.60
C THR A 90 3.52 19.34 2.43
N GLU A 91 3.40 19.71 3.70
CA GLU A 91 2.52 19.08 4.67
C GLU A 91 1.21 18.63 4.02
N VAL A 92 0.80 17.38 4.27
CA VAL A 92 -0.59 16.96 4.10
C VAL A 92 -1.40 17.71 5.15
N ARG A 93 -1.53 19.01 4.96
CA ARG A 93 -2.66 19.75 5.43
C ARG A 93 -3.75 19.29 4.49
N SER A 94 -4.63 18.43 4.99
CA SER A 94 -5.99 18.25 4.51
C SER A 94 -6.75 19.60 4.62
N VAL A 95 -6.20 20.64 3.99
CA VAL A 95 -6.92 21.86 3.69
C VAL A 95 -7.84 21.44 2.56
N ALA A 96 -9.14 21.61 2.77
CA ALA A 96 -10.13 21.52 1.71
C ALA A 96 -9.63 22.35 0.51
N ILE A 97 -9.06 21.69 -0.49
CA ILE A 97 -8.51 22.36 -1.66
C ILE A 97 -9.73 22.86 -2.43
N LYS A 98 -10.00 24.17 -2.34
CA LYS A 98 -11.01 24.85 -3.18
C LYS A 98 -10.33 25.34 -4.45
N PRO A 99 -10.46 24.63 -5.59
CA PRO A 99 -9.65 24.92 -6.78
C PRO A 99 -9.95 26.31 -7.37
N THR A 100 -11.17 26.80 -7.20
CA THR A 100 -11.60 28.14 -7.61
C THR A 100 -10.82 29.28 -6.94
N LEU A 101 -10.33 29.06 -5.71
CA LEU A 101 -9.57 30.04 -4.93
C LEU A 101 -8.07 30.02 -5.23
N MET A 102 -7.58 29.04 -5.99
CA MET A 102 -6.15 28.90 -6.27
C MET A 102 -5.70 29.78 -7.44
N THR A 103 -4.42 30.18 -7.41
CA THR A 103 -3.76 30.82 -8.53
C THR A 103 -3.42 29.78 -9.61
N VAL A 104 -3.25 30.22 -10.87
CA VAL A 104 -2.84 29.34 -11.98
C VAL A 104 -1.56 28.53 -11.68
N PRO A 105 -0.48 29.11 -11.12
CA PRO A 105 0.71 28.32 -10.78
C PRO A 105 0.41 27.23 -9.74
N SER A 106 -0.35 27.53 -8.68
CA SER A 106 -0.74 26.53 -7.67
C SER A 106 -1.65 25.44 -8.25
N LEU A 107 -2.56 25.79 -9.18
CA LEU A 107 -3.38 24.81 -9.90
C LEU A 107 -2.51 23.86 -10.73
N LYS A 108 -1.52 24.39 -11.45
CA LYS A 108 -0.60 23.57 -12.26
C LYS A 108 0.29 22.67 -11.39
N GLU A 109 0.67 23.12 -10.21
CA GLU A 109 1.42 22.31 -9.26
C GLU A 109 0.55 21.17 -8.69
N ALA A 110 -0.66 21.48 -8.24
CA ALA A 110 -1.61 20.50 -7.73
C ALA A 110 -2.03 19.45 -8.78
N LEU A 111 -2.08 19.81 -10.06
CA LEU A 111 -2.30 18.88 -11.16
C LEU A 111 -1.05 18.04 -11.45
N ARG A 112 0.15 18.64 -11.47
CA ARG A 112 1.42 17.91 -11.66
C ARG A 112 1.68 16.87 -10.58
N SER A 113 1.44 17.22 -9.32
CA SER A 113 1.60 16.30 -8.20
C SER A 113 0.67 15.08 -8.29
N ARG A 114 -0.46 15.21 -9.02
CA ARG A 114 -1.44 14.15 -9.30
C ARG A 114 -1.23 13.47 -10.66
N GLY A 115 -0.17 13.81 -11.39
CA GLY A 115 0.09 13.27 -12.73
C GLY A 115 -0.90 13.72 -13.81
N LEU A 116 -1.64 14.81 -13.57
CA LEU A 116 -2.66 15.34 -14.47
C LEU A 116 -2.07 16.44 -15.38
N SER A 117 -2.66 16.58 -16.58
CA SER A 117 -2.23 17.61 -17.54
C SER A 117 -2.37 19.02 -16.97
N THR A 118 -1.43 19.92 -17.32
CA THR A 118 -1.42 21.34 -16.92
C THR A 118 -1.75 22.31 -18.07
N ALA A 119 -2.17 21.77 -19.22
CA ALA A 119 -2.58 22.56 -20.37
C ALA A 119 -4.02 23.07 -20.23
N GLY A 120 -4.27 24.29 -20.72
CA GLY A 120 -5.58 24.93 -20.79
C GLY A 120 -5.69 26.24 -20.01
N THR A 121 -6.88 26.84 -20.07
CA THR A 121 -7.27 28.02 -19.29
C THR A 121 -7.47 27.67 -17.82
N LYS A 122 -7.50 28.69 -16.94
CA LYS A 122 -7.68 28.50 -15.48
C LYS A 122 -8.90 27.62 -15.16
N GLU A 123 -10.02 27.83 -15.85
CA GLU A 123 -11.26 27.07 -15.65
C GLU A 123 -11.10 25.58 -15.96
N ILE A 124 -10.33 25.24 -17.01
CA ILE A 124 -10.04 23.86 -17.37
C ILE A 124 -9.20 23.19 -16.28
N LEU A 125 -8.20 23.90 -15.74
CA LEU A 125 -7.37 23.41 -14.65
C LEU A 125 -8.18 23.19 -13.36
N VAL A 126 -9.11 24.09 -13.06
CA VAL A 126 -10.03 23.99 -11.92
C VAL A 126 -10.92 22.76 -12.06
N LYS A 127 -11.66 22.61 -13.16
CA LYS A 127 -12.56 21.46 -13.39
C LYS A 127 -11.81 20.12 -13.32
N ARG A 128 -10.59 20.08 -13.87
CA ARG A 128 -9.74 18.89 -13.85
C ARG A 128 -9.33 18.52 -12.42
N LEU A 129 -8.98 19.51 -11.61
CA LEU A 129 -8.60 19.29 -10.21
C LEU A 129 -9.83 18.91 -9.36
N GLU A 130 -10.99 19.54 -9.58
CA GLU A 130 -12.26 19.18 -8.93
C GLU A 130 -12.68 17.74 -9.24
N GLY A 131 -12.62 17.34 -10.51
CA GLY A 131 -12.93 15.96 -10.91
C GLY A 131 -12.00 14.93 -10.29
N ALA A 132 -10.71 15.25 -10.13
CA ALA A 132 -9.75 14.38 -9.46
C ALA A 132 -10.02 14.25 -7.96
N LEU A 133 -10.52 15.30 -7.30
CA LEU A 133 -10.87 15.30 -5.88
C LEU A 133 -12.21 14.59 -5.62
N ALA A 134 -13.14 14.59 -6.57
CA ALA A 134 -14.43 13.92 -6.46
C ALA A 134 -14.40 12.41 -6.76
N GLY A 135 -13.31 11.90 -7.33
CA GLY A 135 -13.14 10.50 -7.73
C GLY A 135 -12.42 9.60 -6.73
N GLU A 136 -12.03 10.09 -5.56
CA GLU A 136 -11.45 9.30 -4.46
C GLU A 136 -12.56 8.67 -3.58
N GLY A 137 -13.44 7.87 -4.19
CA GLY A 137 -14.53 7.14 -3.53
C GLY A 137 -14.57 5.67 -3.92
#